data_AF-A0A6A5Z067-F1
#
_entry.id   AF-A0A6A5Z067-F1
#
_cell.length_a   1.000
_cell.length_b   1.000
_cell.length_c   1.000
_cell.angle_alpha   90.00
_cell.angle_beta   90.00
_cell.angle_gamma   90.00
#
_symmetry.space_group_name_H-M   'P 1'
#
loop_
_entity.id
_entity.type
_entity.pdbx_description
1 polymer ?
#
loop_
_entity_poly.entity_id
_entity_poly.type
_entity_poly.pdbx_seq_one_letter_code
_entity_poly.pdbx_strand_id
1 'polypeptide(L)'
;MSSSRDLLWGGVPRHFWCRFRPRISKATNMEDVDELKLSKEEARNFGEVLSGIKKASVGFLQPPQLQKRAREAIADDESFTDLVIQSRQYGTVWETHCATLGVYSGNIKRSLMKARYHPTTYITYDIHPYFLDRVVHFARHTAYTVSTTLDLKCSKNQTGPKVYAELIGPEWTTLRLHLGVYDAAQRLEYPILEDAVLSYMQKLLFSVDTPVEDFVSLAVDVFNLSCGIQDNNSRLRYLLAAYAAHKEDKWLDSPVFGTIYTRALSFGAAFHEAKGKRQAIVASKRAQKRERRAQRNQTAQPESESETNEESEIDEESEIDGESETDEE
;
A
#
# COMPACT_ATOMS: atom_id res chain seq x y z
N MET A 1 31.12 -60.73 -2.52
CA MET A 1 30.98 -59.61 -1.57
C MET A 1 31.36 -58.33 -2.30
N SER A 2 30.36 -57.58 -2.79
CA SER A 2 30.53 -56.32 -3.50
C SER A 2 29.68 -55.29 -2.77
N SER A 3 30.30 -54.19 -2.34
CA SER A 3 29.68 -53.15 -1.52
C SER A 3 28.87 -52.19 -2.39
N SER A 4 27.56 -52.34 -2.37
CA SER A 4 26.62 -51.36 -2.91
C SER A 4 26.44 -50.20 -1.93
N ARG A 5 27.37 -49.24 -1.95
CA ARG A 5 27.27 -47.95 -1.25
C ARG A 5 27.51 -46.78 -2.20
N ASP A 6 26.75 -46.75 -3.29
CA ASP A 6 26.66 -45.58 -4.17
C ASP A 6 25.20 -45.39 -4.62
N LEU A 7 24.36 -44.88 -3.73
CA LEU A 7 23.04 -44.36 -4.08
C LEU A 7 22.81 -43.01 -3.40
N LEU A 8 23.04 -41.97 -4.20
CA LEU A 8 22.22 -40.77 -4.32
C LEU A 8 22.00 -39.95 -3.04
N TRP A 9 23.06 -39.29 -2.58
CA TRP A 9 22.91 -37.98 -1.95
C TRP A 9 22.70 -36.94 -3.04
N GLY A 10 21.46 -36.85 -3.54
CA GLY A 10 20.99 -35.73 -4.33
C GLY A 10 20.94 -34.49 -3.44
N GLY A 11 22.10 -33.87 -3.21
CA GLY A 11 22.18 -32.59 -2.53
C GLY A 11 21.35 -31.56 -3.29
N VAL A 12 20.59 -30.75 -2.54
CA VAL A 12 19.85 -29.60 -3.09
C VAL A 12 20.80 -28.82 -4.02
N PRO A 13 20.41 -28.52 -5.27
CA PRO A 13 21.27 -27.76 -6.16
C PRO A 13 21.61 -26.42 -5.49
N ARG A 14 22.86 -26.25 -5.07
CA ARG A 14 23.40 -24.99 -4.53
C ARG A 14 23.32 -23.81 -5.53
N HIS A 15 22.77 -24.06 -6.72
CA HIS A 15 22.68 -23.14 -7.84
C HIS A 15 21.25 -22.67 -8.18
N PHE A 16 20.20 -23.11 -7.48
CA PHE A 16 18.83 -22.62 -7.73
C PHE A 16 18.47 -21.33 -6.98
N TRP A 17 19.47 -20.62 -6.46
CA TRP A 17 19.33 -19.20 -6.16
C TRP A 17 19.59 -18.42 -7.44
N CYS A 18 18.72 -18.58 -8.46
CA CYS A 18 18.66 -17.60 -9.52
C CYS A 18 18.51 -16.24 -8.85
N ARG A 19 19.52 -15.37 -9.00
CA ARG A 19 19.48 -13.98 -8.55
C ARG A 19 18.40 -13.27 -9.34
N PHE A 20 17.14 -13.43 -8.95
CA PHE A 20 16.05 -12.55 -9.33
C PHE A 20 16.28 -11.23 -8.62
N ARG A 21 17.24 -10.43 -9.12
CA ARG A 21 17.21 -9.00 -8.80
C ARG A 21 15.91 -8.47 -9.40
N PRO A 22 15.00 -7.86 -8.61
CA PRO A 22 13.85 -7.19 -9.17
C PRO A 22 14.37 -6.08 -10.09
N ARG A 23 14.27 -6.29 -11.40
CA ARG A 23 14.48 -5.23 -12.38
C ARG A 23 13.18 -4.45 -12.46
N ILE A 24 13.23 -3.22 -11.97
CA ILE A 24 12.15 -2.24 -12.00
C ILE A 24 11.86 -1.94 -13.48
N SER A 25 10.69 -2.34 -13.99
CA SER A 25 10.23 -2.00 -15.35
C SER A 25 8.98 -1.12 -15.31
N LYS A 26 8.69 -0.44 -16.43
CA LYS A 26 7.62 0.56 -16.58
C LYS A 26 6.21 -0.01 -16.36
N ALA A 27 5.33 0.90 -15.94
CA ALA A 27 3.96 0.72 -15.44
C ALA A 27 2.99 -0.02 -16.36
N THR A 28 2.02 -0.72 -15.75
CA THR A 28 0.73 -1.09 -16.36
C THR A 28 -0.41 -0.63 -15.47
N ASN A 29 -1.54 -0.29 -16.11
CA ASN A 29 -2.68 0.41 -15.53
C ASN A 29 -3.28 -0.33 -14.32
N MET A 30 -3.58 0.43 -13.27
CA MET A 30 -4.58 0.03 -12.29
C MET A 30 -5.93 0.20 -12.95
N GLU A 31 -6.67 -0.90 -13.10
CA GLU A 31 -8.09 -0.82 -13.45
C GLU A 31 -8.86 -0.23 -12.26
N ASP A 32 -9.69 0.76 -12.61
CA ASP A 32 -10.82 1.35 -11.89
C ASP A 32 -10.62 1.65 -10.41
N VAL A 33 -9.86 2.71 -10.14
CA VAL A 33 -10.17 3.60 -9.01
C VAL A 33 -10.88 4.80 -9.63
N ASP A 34 -12.18 4.92 -9.34
CA ASP A 34 -13.06 5.97 -9.83
C ASP A 34 -12.40 7.35 -9.78
N GLU A 35 -12.73 8.16 -10.80
CA GLU A 35 -12.15 9.46 -11.09
C GLU A 35 -11.88 10.31 -9.84
N LEU A 36 -10.61 10.69 -9.68
CA LEU A 36 -10.13 11.57 -8.60
C LEU A 36 -11.00 12.83 -8.50
N LYS A 37 -11.81 12.94 -7.45
CA LYS A 37 -12.65 14.11 -7.14
C LYS A 37 -11.88 15.35 -6.64
N LEU A 38 -10.54 15.32 -6.64
CA LEU A 38 -9.68 16.37 -6.09
C LEU A 38 -8.70 16.89 -7.14
N SER A 39 -8.23 18.13 -6.97
CA SER A 39 -7.31 18.76 -7.93
C SER A 39 -6.01 17.96 -8.05
N LYS A 40 -5.48 17.79 -9.27
CA LYS A 40 -4.19 17.09 -9.53
C LYS A 40 -3.04 17.66 -8.68
N GLU A 41 -3.13 18.91 -8.26
CA GLU A 41 -2.13 19.61 -7.45
C GLU A 41 -2.12 19.14 -5.98
N GLU A 42 -3.29 18.89 -5.39
CA GLU A 42 -3.41 18.39 -4.00
C GLU A 42 -2.86 16.98 -3.83
N ALA A 43 -3.22 16.07 -4.74
CA ALA A 43 -2.69 14.71 -4.75
C ALA A 43 -1.15 14.70 -4.92
N ARG A 44 -0.63 15.61 -5.74
CA ARG A 44 0.82 15.78 -5.94
C ARG A 44 1.51 16.32 -4.68
N ASN A 45 0.93 17.33 -4.02
CA ASN A 45 1.47 17.90 -2.77
C ASN A 45 1.55 16.84 -1.68
N PHE A 46 0.50 16.03 -1.51
CA PHE A 46 0.50 14.94 -0.56
C PHE A 46 1.58 13.89 -0.84
N GLY A 47 1.71 13.48 -2.11
CA GLY A 47 2.77 12.55 -2.51
C GLY A 47 4.19 13.09 -2.29
N GLU A 48 4.38 14.41 -2.26
CA GLU A 48 5.67 15.04 -1.94
C GLU A 48 5.93 15.09 -0.42
N VAL A 49 4.90 15.32 0.41
CA VAL A 49 4.98 15.22 1.88
C VAL A 49 5.44 13.82 2.29
N LEU A 50 4.92 12.80 1.61
CA LEU A 50 5.24 11.40 1.86
C LEU A 50 6.57 10.92 1.27
N SER A 51 7.43 11.78 0.71
CA SER A 51 8.64 11.40 -0.06
C SER A 51 9.60 10.34 0.55
N GLY A 52 9.48 9.99 1.84
CA GLY A 52 10.15 8.83 2.47
C GLY A 52 9.38 7.50 2.40
N ILE A 53 8.05 7.52 2.32
CA ILE A 53 7.26 6.45 1.71
C ILE A 53 7.47 6.67 0.23
N LYS A 54 8.49 5.98 -0.34
CA LYS A 54 8.76 6.04 -1.78
C LYS A 54 7.42 6.12 -2.47
N LYS A 55 7.19 7.18 -3.26
CA LYS A 55 6.14 7.13 -4.29
C LYS A 55 6.27 5.71 -4.79
N ALA A 56 5.21 4.92 -4.74
CA ALA A 56 5.10 3.88 -5.72
C ALA A 56 5.32 4.64 -7.02
N SER A 57 6.56 4.65 -7.52
CA SER A 57 6.81 4.86 -8.91
C SER A 57 5.74 4.00 -9.53
N VAL A 58 4.95 4.59 -10.39
CA VAL A 58 3.76 3.96 -10.94
C VAL A 58 4.06 2.57 -11.55
N GLY A 59 5.33 2.11 -11.60
CA GLY A 59 5.68 0.69 -11.48
C GLY A 59 5.99 0.21 -10.04
N PHE A 60 4.97 -0.25 -9.31
CA PHE A 60 5.17 -1.45 -8.48
C PHE A 60 5.01 -2.65 -9.43
N LEU A 61 6.16 -3.03 -10.00
CA LEU A 61 6.58 -4.34 -10.47
C LEU A 61 5.45 -5.36 -10.73
N GLN A 62 4.84 -5.33 -11.93
CA GLN A 62 4.75 -6.62 -12.61
C GLN A 62 6.19 -7.02 -12.92
N PRO A 63 6.65 -8.22 -12.51
CA PRO A 63 7.83 -8.81 -13.09
C PRO A 63 7.67 -8.75 -14.61
N PRO A 64 8.77 -8.64 -15.39
CA PRO A 64 8.70 -8.85 -16.84
C PRO A 64 7.80 -10.06 -17.12
N GLN A 65 6.88 -10.01 -18.10
CA GLN A 65 5.83 -11.04 -18.24
C GLN A 65 6.36 -12.48 -18.17
N LEU A 66 7.60 -12.70 -18.61
CA LEU A 66 8.31 -13.97 -18.48
C LEU A 66 8.50 -14.44 -17.03
N GLN A 67 8.89 -13.55 -16.11
CA GLN A 67 9.03 -13.84 -14.68
C GLN A 67 7.67 -14.02 -13.99
N LYS A 68 6.65 -13.27 -14.42
CA LYS A 68 5.28 -13.44 -13.93
C LYS A 68 4.75 -14.82 -14.32
N ARG A 69 4.82 -15.18 -15.61
CA ARG A 69 4.42 -16.49 -16.13
C ARG A 69 5.21 -17.64 -15.52
N ALA A 70 6.52 -17.49 -15.32
CA ALA A 70 7.33 -18.52 -14.67
C ALA A 70 6.91 -18.74 -13.21
N ARG A 71 6.51 -17.68 -12.50
CA ARG A 71 6.04 -17.79 -11.11
C ARG A 71 4.63 -18.31 -11.02
N GLU A 72 3.74 -17.87 -11.90
CA GLU A 72 2.39 -18.42 -12.03
C GLU A 72 2.49 -19.91 -12.35
N ALA A 73 3.31 -20.30 -13.32
CA ALA A 73 3.56 -21.71 -13.61
C ALA A 73 4.11 -22.49 -12.41
N ILE A 74 5.03 -21.93 -11.62
CA ILE A 74 5.53 -22.59 -10.40
C ILE A 74 4.46 -22.61 -9.30
N ALA A 75 3.69 -21.55 -9.15
CA ALA A 75 2.70 -21.39 -8.08
C ALA A 75 1.42 -22.20 -8.32
N ASP A 76 1.04 -22.36 -9.59
CA ASP A 76 -0.12 -23.13 -10.05
C ASP A 76 0.25 -24.61 -10.24
N ASP A 77 1.54 -24.92 -10.35
CA ASP A 77 2.05 -26.28 -10.24
C ASP A 77 2.11 -26.68 -8.75
N GLU A 78 1.07 -27.37 -8.29
CA GLU A 78 1.01 -27.93 -6.94
C GLU A 78 2.01 -29.09 -6.72
N SER A 79 2.75 -29.51 -7.75
CA SER A 79 3.79 -30.50 -7.59
C SER A 79 5.04 -29.91 -6.93
N PHE A 80 5.74 -30.75 -6.15
CA PHE A 80 7.01 -30.42 -5.49
C PHE A 80 6.97 -29.23 -4.52
N THR A 81 5.83 -28.95 -3.86
CA THR A 81 5.78 -27.98 -2.76
C THR A 81 6.70 -28.43 -1.61
N ASP A 82 7.67 -27.60 -1.27
CA ASP A 82 8.69 -27.86 -0.24
C ASP A 82 8.53 -26.95 1.00
N LEU A 83 7.48 -26.12 1.03
CA LEU A 83 7.14 -25.24 2.14
C LEU A 83 5.66 -25.35 2.50
N VAL A 84 5.40 -25.60 3.79
CA VAL A 84 4.07 -25.58 4.39
C VAL A 84 4.01 -24.44 5.40
N ILE A 85 3.06 -23.54 5.21
CA ILE A 85 2.78 -22.44 6.13
C ILE A 85 1.43 -22.71 6.78
N GLN A 86 1.36 -22.58 8.09
CA GLN A 86 0.13 -22.76 8.85
C GLN A 86 -0.18 -21.54 9.70
N SER A 87 -1.45 -21.11 9.66
CA SER A 87 -2.01 -20.20 10.65
C SER A 87 -2.33 -21.01 11.90
N ARG A 88 -1.55 -20.83 12.97
CA ARG A 88 -1.61 -21.70 14.16
C ARG A 88 -2.98 -21.69 14.82
N GLN A 89 -3.56 -20.50 14.99
CA GLN A 89 -4.83 -20.31 15.68
C GLN A 89 -6.02 -20.92 14.93
N TYR A 90 -5.96 -20.93 13.59
CA TYR A 90 -7.10 -21.28 12.73
C TYR A 90 -6.92 -22.64 12.04
N GLY A 91 -5.74 -23.24 12.13
CA GLY A 91 -5.41 -24.51 11.50
C GLY A 91 -5.34 -24.45 9.96
N THR A 92 -5.53 -23.29 9.34
CA THR A 92 -5.47 -23.09 7.88
C THR A 92 -4.03 -23.27 7.38
N VAL A 93 -3.89 -23.96 6.24
CA VAL A 93 -2.59 -24.34 5.67
C VAL A 93 -2.47 -23.87 4.22
N TRP A 94 -1.27 -23.39 3.88
CA TRP A 94 -0.82 -23.08 2.52
C TRP A 94 0.39 -23.94 2.20
N GLU A 95 0.33 -24.66 1.08
CA GLU A 95 1.48 -25.38 0.53
C GLU A 95 2.03 -24.59 -0.65
N THR A 96 3.33 -24.37 -0.69
CA THR A 96 3.99 -23.52 -1.66
C THR A 96 5.47 -23.88 -1.73
N HIS A 97 6.24 -23.07 -2.45
CA HIS A 97 7.67 -23.29 -2.63
C HIS A 97 8.49 -22.32 -1.79
N CYS A 98 9.59 -22.80 -1.22
CA CYS A 98 10.60 -22.02 -0.52
C CYS A 98 11.13 -20.89 -1.41
N ALA A 99 11.26 -21.14 -2.71
CA ALA A 99 11.67 -20.15 -3.70
C ALA A 99 10.66 -19.00 -3.89
N THR A 100 9.38 -19.23 -3.60
CA THR A 100 8.31 -18.24 -3.77
C THR A 100 8.28 -17.26 -2.61
N LEU A 101 8.28 -17.75 -1.36
CA LEU A 101 8.16 -16.89 -0.16
C LEU A 101 9.50 -16.58 0.51
N GLY A 102 10.44 -17.53 0.51
CA GLY A 102 11.74 -17.40 1.17
C GLY A 102 12.67 -16.36 0.54
N VAL A 103 12.40 -15.95 -0.70
CA VAL A 103 13.14 -14.86 -1.36
C VAL A 103 12.74 -13.49 -0.80
N TYR A 104 11.49 -13.35 -0.36
CA TYR A 104 10.90 -12.06 -0.06
C TYR A 104 10.68 -11.78 1.42
N SER A 105 10.44 -12.82 2.21
CA SER A 105 10.27 -12.72 3.64
C SER A 105 11.59 -12.99 4.36
N GLY A 106 12.10 -11.99 5.08
CA GLY A 106 13.30 -12.14 5.91
C GLY A 106 13.13 -13.21 7.00
N ASN A 107 11.93 -13.26 7.58
CA ASN A 107 11.59 -14.22 8.63
C ASN A 107 11.52 -15.67 8.11
N ILE A 108 10.81 -15.89 6.99
CA ILE A 108 10.74 -17.21 6.34
C ILE A 108 12.14 -17.63 5.92
N LYS A 109 12.93 -16.74 5.29
CA LYS A 109 14.31 -17.05 4.91
C LYS A 109 15.15 -17.54 6.09
N ARG A 110 15.09 -16.86 7.24
CA ARG A 110 15.82 -17.31 8.44
C ARG A 110 15.30 -18.65 8.96
N SER A 111 14.00 -18.88 8.91
CA SER A 111 13.39 -20.16 9.30
C SER A 111 13.85 -21.30 8.39
N LEU A 112 13.89 -21.08 7.07
CA LEU A 112 14.41 -22.02 6.09
C LEU A 112 15.90 -22.34 6.31
N MET A 113 16.72 -21.33 6.64
CA MET A 113 18.15 -21.55 6.91
C MET A 113 18.39 -22.32 8.22
N LYS A 114 17.43 -22.31 9.16
CA LYS A 114 17.48 -23.06 10.42
C LYS A 114 16.92 -24.47 10.28
N ALA A 115 15.98 -24.68 9.35
CA ALA A 115 15.43 -25.99 9.06
C ALA A 115 16.56 -26.90 8.58
N ARG A 116 16.87 -27.94 9.36
CA ARG A 116 17.79 -29.01 8.91
C ARG A 116 17.17 -29.65 7.66
N TYR A 117 18.00 -30.02 6.68
CA TYR A 117 17.61 -30.61 5.39
C TYR A 117 16.42 -31.58 5.53
N HIS A 118 15.22 -31.08 5.29
CA HIS A 118 13.98 -31.83 5.27
C HIS A 118 13.31 -31.57 3.92
N PRO A 119 12.71 -32.58 3.27
CA PRO A 119 12.06 -32.40 1.97
C PRO A 119 10.93 -31.36 1.99
N THR A 120 10.35 -31.12 3.16
CA THR A 120 9.30 -30.13 3.37
C THR A 120 9.56 -29.38 4.66
N THR A 121 9.58 -28.05 4.61
CA THR A 121 9.71 -27.19 5.80
C THR A 121 8.35 -26.73 6.27
N TYR A 122 8.09 -26.85 7.58
CA TYR A 122 6.85 -26.40 8.21
C TYR A 122 7.09 -25.13 9.01
N ILE A 123 6.30 -24.09 8.76
CA ILE A 123 6.38 -22.82 9.49
C ILE A 123 4.98 -22.43 9.97
N THR A 124 4.85 -22.13 11.26
CA THR A 124 3.59 -21.72 11.87
C THR A 124 3.63 -20.24 12.23
N TYR A 125 2.57 -19.50 11.91
CA TYR A 125 2.40 -18.09 12.28
C TYR A 125 1.09 -17.85 13.03
N ASP A 126 1.13 -16.91 13.97
CA ASP A 126 -0.05 -16.36 14.64
C ASP A 126 -0.56 -15.14 13.84
N ILE A 127 -1.03 -15.40 12.62
CA ILE A 127 -1.56 -14.41 11.66
C ILE A 127 -2.93 -14.88 11.16
N HIS A 128 -3.89 -13.96 11.06
CA HIS A 128 -5.22 -14.28 10.54
C HIS A 128 -5.14 -14.86 9.11
N PRO A 129 -5.91 -15.91 8.77
CA PRO A 129 -5.78 -16.61 7.50
C PRO A 129 -5.95 -15.73 6.28
N TYR A 130 -6.89 -14.80 6.32
CA TYR A 130 -7.12 -13.87 5.23
C TYR A 130 -5.86 -13.04 4.89
N PHE A 131 -5.17 -12.48 5.89
CA PHE A 131 -3.97 -11.67 5.63
C PHE A 131 -2.81 -12.54 5.16
N LEU A 132 -2.65 -13.73 5.76
CA LEU A 132 -1.61 -14.67 5.34
C LEU A 132 -1.83 -15.14 3.90
N ASP A 133 -3.08 -15.38 3.51
CA ASP A 133 -3.47 -15.70 2.14
C ASP A 133 -3.12 -14.56 1.17
N ARG A 134 -3.38 -13.30 1.54
CA ARG A 134 -2.95 -12.15 0.74
C ARG A 134 -1.42 -12.09 0.58
N VAL A 135 -0.66 -12.44 1.62
CA VAL A 135 0.81 -12.51 1.52
C VAL A 135 1.25 -13.60 0.55
N VAL A 136 0.68 -14.80 0.66
CA VAL A 136 1.00 -15.93 -0.23
C VAL A 136 0.62 -15.61 -1.67
N HIS A 137 -0.57 -15.06 -1.90
CA HIS A 137 -1.03 -14.62 -3.22
C HIS A 137 -0.08 -13.57 -3.81
N PHE A 138 0.34 -12.58 -3.02
CA PHE A 138 1.30 -11.59 -3.49
C PHE A 138 2.65 -12.20 -3.85
N ALA A 139 3.14 -13.18 -3.10
CA ALA A 139 4.39 -13.86 -3.41
C ALA A 139 4.31 -14.67 -4.72
N ARG A 140 3.17 -15.33 -4.95
CA ARG A 140 2.91 -16.12 -6.18
C ARG A 140 2.76 -15.25 -7.41
N HIS A 141 1.87 -14.26 -7.35
CA HIS A 141 1.42 -13.51 -8.53
C HIS A 141 2.01 -12.11 -8.63
N THR A 142 2.72 -11.63 -7.60
CA THR A 142 3.19 -10.23 -7.49
C THR A 142 2.08 -9.20 -7.68
N ALA A 143 0.84 -9.62 -7.44
CA ALA A 143 -0.36 -8.84 -7.57
C ALA A 143 -0.97 -8.66 -6.18
N TYR A 144 -1.18 -7.42 -5.79
CA TYR A 144 -1.79 -7.07 -4.51
C TYR A 144 -3.21 -6.59 -4.72
N THR A 145 -4.16 -7.29 -4.10
CA THR A 145 -5.58 -6.93 -4.08
C THR A 145 -6.17 -7.34 -2.73
N VAL A 146 -7.14 -6.57 -2.26
CA VAL A 146 -7.93 -6.85 -1.06
C VAL A 146 -9.38 -6.90 -1.50
N SER A 147 -10.13 -7.89 -1.03
CA SER A 147 -11.56 -8.01 -1.27
C SER A 147 -12.31 -8.11 0.05
N THR A 148 -13.46 -7.46 0.13
CA THR A 148 -14.40 -7.62 1.25
C THR A 148 -15.17 -8.95 1.19
N THR A 149 -15.12 -9.67 0.06
CA THR A 149 -15.80 -10.97 -0.11
C THR A 149 -15.07 -12.17 0.52
N LEU A 150 -13.92 -11.94 1.18
CA LEU A 150 -13.18 -12.93 1.99
C LEU A 150 -12.92 -14.29 1.35
N ASP A 151 -12.62 -14.27 0.06
CA ASP A 151 -12.22 -15.45 -0.68
C ASP A 151 -10.74 -15.78 -0.40
N LEU A 152 -10.45 -16.96 0.13
CA LEU A 152 -9.08 -17.48 0.34
C LEU A 152 -8.59 -18.11 -0.96
N LYS A 153 -7.62 -17.47 -1.60
CA LYS A 153 -7.20 -17.83 -2.96
C LYS A 153 -6.20 -18.98 -3.01
N CYS A 154 -5.48 -19.24 -1.92
CA CYS A 154 -4.28 -20.10 -1.95
C CYS A 154 -4.26 -21.21 -0.90
N SER A 155 -5.24 -21.30 0.01
CA SER A 155 -5.25 -22.29 1.09
C SER A 155 -5.68 -23.68 0.63
N LYS A 156 -5.02 -24.75 1.11
CA LYS A 156 -5.37 -26.15 0.79
C LYS A 156 -6.51 -26.72 1.62
N ASN A 157 -6.59 -26.35 2.91
CA ASN A 157 -7.67 -26.75 3.79
C ASN A 157 -8.77 -25.69 3.74
N GLN A 158 -9.79 -25.91 2.91
CA GLN A 158 -11.04 -25.17 2.98
C GLN A 158 -11.82 -25.63 4.22
N THR A 159 -11.38 -25.28 5.43
CA THR A 159 -12.37 -25.05 6.49
C THR A 159 -13.37 -24.05 5.91
N GLY A 160 -14.65 -24.44 5.83
CA GLY A 160 -15.57 -23.82 4.87
C GLY A 160 -15.63 -22.28 5.01
N PRO A 161 -15.83 -21.55 3.90
CA PRO A 161 -15.81 -20.07 3.85
C PRO A 161 -16.72 -19.38 4.89
N LYS A 162 -17.74 -20.08 5.40
CA LYS A 162 -18.62 -19.62 6.47
C LYS A 162 -17.90 -19.34 7.80
N VAL A 163 -16.88 -20.12 8.18
CA VAL A 163 -16.14 -19.90 9.44
C VAL A 163 -15.29 -18.63 9.37
N TYR A 164 -14.87 -18.23 8.17
CA TYR A 164 -14.03 -17.04 7.96
C TYR A 164 -14.83 -15.76 7.73
N ALA A 165 -16.01 -15.86 7.12
CA ALA A 165 -16.93 -14.74 6.95
C ALA A 165 -17.48 -14.22 8.29
N GLU A 166 -17.57 -15.07 9.31
CA GLU A 166 -17.96 -14.68 10.69
C GLU A 166 -16.82 -13.99 11.47
N LEU A 167 -15.58 -14.04 10.99
CA LEU A 167 -14.40 -13.51 11.69
C LEU A 167 -14.04 -12.05 11.30
N ILE A 168 -14.63 -11.55 10.22
CA ILE A 168 -14.44 -10.18 9.73
C ILE A 168 -15.81 -9.51 9.85
N GLY A 169 -16.05 -8.85 10.97
CA GLY A 169 -17.31 -8.16 11.24
C GLY A 169 -17.54 -6.90 10.38
N PRO A 170 -18.70 -6.24 10.56
CA PRO A 170 -19.04 -5.01 9.84
C PRO A 170 -18.03 -3.87 10.03
N GLU A 171 -17.20 -3.94 11.08
CA GLU A 171 -16.14 -2.98 11.36
C GLU A 171 -14.95 -3.03 10.39
N TRP A 172 -14.84 -4.04 9.52
CA TRP A 172 -13.70 -4.21 8.62
C TRP A 172 -13.87 -3.45 7.30
N THR A 173 -13.67 -2.13 7.38
CA THR A 173 -13.54 -1.29 6.19
C THR A 173 -12.37 -1.73 5.32
N THR A 174 -12.39 -1.40 4.02
CA THR A 174 -11.29 -1.68 3.08
C THR A 174 -9.94 -1.22 3.65
N LEU A 175 -9.91 -0.07 4.32
CA LEU A 175 -8.71 0.48 4.95
C LEU A 175 -8.21 -0.38 6.12
N ARG A 176 -9.10 -0.93 6.96
CA ARG A 176 -8.74 -1.89 8.02
C ARG A 176 -8.26 -3.24 7.47
N LEU A 177 -8.79 -3.68 6.34
CA LEU A 177 -8.26 -4.87 5.66
C LEU A 177 -6.82 -4.65 5.15
N HIS A 178 -6.54 -3.48 4.57
CA HIS A 178 -5.16 -3.11 4.20
C HIS A 178 -4.24 -3.07 5.43
N LEU A 179 -4.73 -2.54 6.55
CA LEU A 179 -4.01 -2.52 7.82
C LEU A 179 -3.58 -3.93 8.28
N GLY A 180 -4.51 -4.90 8.23
CA GLY A 180 -4.20 -6.28 8.60
C GLY A 180 -3.15 -6.93 7.68
N VAL A 181 -3.18 -6.62 6.38
CA VAL A 181 -2.11 -7.08 5.47
C VAL A 181 -0.78 -6.39 5.77
N TYR A 182 -0.80 -5.10 6.12
CA TYR A 182 0.41 -4.37 6.51
C TYR A 182 1.08 -5.01 7.74
N ASP A 183 0.30 -5.32 8.78
CA ASP A 183 0.80 -6.03 9.97
C ASP A 183 1.40 -7.40 9.61
N ALA A 184 0.68 -8.20 8.81
CA ALA A 184 1.16 -9.50 8.36
C ALA A 184 2.49 -9.37 7.59
N ALA A 185 2.62 -8.36 6.73
CA ALA A 185 3.85 -8.09 5.98
C ALA A 185 5.02 -7.73 6.90
N GLN A 186 4.77 -6.91 7.95
CA GLN A 186 5.78 -6.56 8.94
C GLN A 186 6.26 -7.78 9.75
N ARG A 187 5.32 -8.59 10.25
CA ARG A 187 5.65 -9.82 11.02
C ARG A 187 6.47 -10.81 10.21
N LEU A 188 6.26 -10.84 8.90
CA LEU A 188 7.00 -11.68 7.96
C LEU A 188 8.27 -11.01 7.44
N GLU A 189 8.53 -9.75 7.79
CA GLU A 189 9.61 -8.92 7.21
C GLU A 189 9.58 -8.98 5.68
N TYR A 190 8.47 -8.50 5.10
CA TYR A 190 8.22 -8.47 3.66
C TYR A 190 8.13 -7.01 3.16
N PRO A 191 9.27 -6.30 2.99
CA PRO A 191 9.28 -4.86 2.72
C PRO A 191 8.57 -4.45 1.43
N ILE A 192 8.64 -5.31 0.40
CA ILE A 192 7.99 -5.04 -0.89
C ILE A 192 6.46 -5.04 -0.74
N LEU A 193 5.93 -5.96 0.07
CA LEU A 193 4.49 -5.99 0.35
C LEU A 193 4.09 -4.82 1.26
N GLU A 194 4.89 -4.49 2.28
CA GLU A 194 4.67 -3.30 3.10
C GLU A 194 4.55 -2.02 2.24
N ASP A 195 5.47 -1.83 1.29
CA ASP A 195 5.44 -0.70 0.37
C ASP A 195 4.19 -0.70 -0.53
N ALA A 196 3.81 -1.87 -1.05
CA ALA A 196 2.62 -2.02 -1.88
C ALA A 196 1.36 -1.64 -1.07
N VAL A 197 1.22 -2.17 0.14
CA VAL A 197 0.07 -1.89 1.02
C VAL A 197 -0.01 -0.40 1.35
N LEU A 198 1.10 0.23 1.77
CA LEU A 198 1.13 1.68 2.06
C LEU A 198 0.73 2.52 0.85
N SER A 199 1.15 2.12 -0.35
CA SER A 199 0.81 2.81 -1.59
C SER A 199 -0.68 2.72 -1.93
N TYR A 200 -1.31 1.56 -1.67
CA TYR A 200 -2.75 1.40 -1.82
C TYR A 200 -3.53 2.17 -0.75
N MET A 201 -3.10 2.13 0.51
CA MET A 201 -3.70 2.94 1.58
C MET A 201 -3.63 4.43 1.27
N GLN A 202 -2.48 4.92 0.79
CA GLN A 202 -2.33 6.29 0.30
C GLN A 202 -3.38 6.61 -0.78
N LYS A 203 -3.60 5.73 -1.76
CA LYS A 203 -4.60 5.97 -2.81
C LYS A 203 -6.01 6.00 -2.25
N LEU A 204 -6.37 5.03 -1.41
CA LEU A 204 -7.70 4.94 -0.81
C LEU A 204 -8.06 6.15 0.03
N LEU A 205 -7.14 6.60 0.88
CA LEU A 205 -7.31 7.82 1.68
C LEU A 205 -7.55 9.05 0.79
N PHE A 206 -7.03 9.04 -0.45
CA PHE A 206 -7.18 10.15 -1.40
C PHE A 206 -8.40 10.04 -2.31
N SER A 207 -8.77 8.84 -2.72
CA SER A 207 -9.84 8.60 -3.69
C SER A 207 -11.21 8.51 -3.04
N VAL A 208 -11.28 8.02 -1.80
CA VAL A 208 -12.53 7.87 -1.05
C VAL A 208 -12.61 8.99 -0.02
N ASP A 209 -13.72 9.71 0.01
CA ASP A 209 -13.98 10.65 1.11
C ASP A 209 -14.22 9.83 2.38
N THR A 210 -13.12 9.54 3.07
CA THR A 210 -13.12 8.68 4.25
C THR A 210 -13.79 9.46 5.39
N PRO A 211 -14.85 8.92 6.02
CA PRO A 211 -15.47 9.55 7.17
C PRO A 211 -14.45 9.86 8.27
N VAL A 212 -14.59 11.00 8.94
CA VAL A 212 -13.64 11.43 9.97
C VAL A 212 -13.61 10.44 11.14
N GLU A 213 -14.75 9.83 11.47
CA GLU A 213 -14.91 8.81 12.50
C GLU A 213 -14.08 7.57 12.19
N ASP A 214 -14.17 7.06 10.95
CA ASP A 214 -13.42 5.89 10.49
C ASP A 214 -11.91 6.16 10.51
N PHE A 215 -11.52 7.35 10.05
CA PHE A 215 -10.13 7.78 10.09
C PHE A 215 -9.60 7.89 11.52
N VAL A 216 -10.33 8.57 12.43
CA VAL A 216 -9.92 8.78 13.82
C VAL A 216 -9.82 7.43 14.54
N SER A 217 -10.81 6.55 14.36
CA SER A 217 -10.80 5.20 14.92
C SER A 217 -9.55 4.43 14.49
N LEU A 218 -9.25 4.41 13.19
CA LEU A 218 -8.05 3.76 12.65
C LEU A 218 -6.76 4.38 13.21
N ALA A 219 -6.66 5.70 13.18
CA ALA A 219 -5.44 6.39 13.59
C ALA A 219 -5.17 6.19 15.08
N VAL A 220 -6.21 6.21 15.92
CA VAL A 220 -6.07 5.83 17.34
C VAL A 220 -5.54 4.41 17.48
N ASP A 221 -6.09 3.45 16.73
CA ASP A 221 -5.64 2.06 16.80
C ASP A 221 -4.17 1.89 16.41
N VAL A 222 -3.74 2.58 15.34
CA VAL A 222 -2.37 2.53 14.81
C VAL A 222 -1.37 3.20 15.74
N PHE A 223 -1.70 4.37 16.28
CA PHE A 223 -0.78 5.13 17.13
C PHE A 223 -0.64 4.53 18.53
N ASN A 224 -1.69 3.89 19.04
CA ASN A 224 -1.65 3.16 20.32
C ASN A 224 -1.10 1.74 20.20
N LEU A 225 -0.84 1.25 18.98
CA LEU A 225 -0.46 -0.14 18.72
C LEU A 225 -1.48 -1.17 19.24
N SER A 226 -2.73 -0.76 19.44
CA SER A 226 -3.79 -1.63 19.99
C SER A 226 -4.18 -2.77 19.05
N CYS A 227 -3.88 -2.63 17.76
CA CYS A 227 -4.11 -3.63 16.73
C CYS A 227 -2.94 -4.63 16.55
N GLY A 228 -1.96 -4.65 17.45
CA GLY A 228 -0.83 -5.59 17.40
C GLY A 228 0.18 -5.29 16.28
N ILE A 229 0.09 -4.10 15.69
CA ILE A 229 1.04 -3.59 14.69
C ILE A 229 2.36 -3.26 15.38
N GLN A 230 3.48 -3.60 14.74
CA GLN A 230 4.80 -3.23 15.26
C GLN A 230 5.21 -1.81 14.81
N ASP A 231 4.79 -1.37 13.61
CA ASP A 231 5.18 -0.12 12.94
C ASP A 231 6.64 0.28 13.19
N ASN A 232 7.54 -0.67 12.96
CA ASN A 232 8.97 -0.55 13.29
C ASN A 232 9.64 0.67 12.65
N ASN A 233 9.05 1.23 11.57
CA ASN A 233 9.60 2.36 10.82
C ASN A 233 8.72 3.63 10.90
N SER A 234 7.66 3.64 11.71
CA SER A 234 6.70 4.76 11.85
C SER A 234 6.07 5.22 10.52
N ARG A 235 6.14 4.40 9.46
CA ARG A 235 5.75 4.81 8.09
C ARG A 235 4.24 4.91 7.97
N LEU A 236 3.53 3.97 8.58
CA LEU A 236 2.08 3.98 8.59
C LEU A 236 1.55 5.13 9.45
N ARG A 237 2.11 5.34 10.65
CA ARG A 237 1.78 6.50 11.49
C ARG A 237 1.99 7.81 10.74
N TYR A 238 3.11 7.95 10.04
CA TYR A 238 3.40 9.14 9.24
C TYR A 238 2.41 9.33 8.08
N LEU A 239 2.01 8.25 7.40
CA LEU A 239 0.99 8.29 6.35
C LEU A 239 -0.33 8.87 6.87
N LEU A 240 -0.81 8.37 8.00
CA LEU A 240 -2.07 8.81 8.61
C LEU A 240 -1.97 10.26 9.11
N ALA A 241 -0.86 10.63 9.76
CA ALA A 241 -0.61 12.00 10.21
C ALA A 241 -0.57 12.99 9.03
N ALA A 242 0.10 12.63 7.94
CA ALA A 242 0.14 13.46 6.74
C ALA A 242 -1.23 13.60 6.08
N TYR A 243 -2.05 12.55 6.10
CA TYR A 243 -3.40 12.60 5.53
C TYR A 243 -4.30 13.52 6.37
N ALA A 244 -4.26 13.40 7.70
CA ALA A 244 -4.93 14.33 8.60
C ALA A 244 -4.46 15.77 8.39
N ALA A 245 -3.14 16.01 8.27
CA ALA A 245 -2.60 17.34 8.00
C ALA A 245 -3.06 17.90 6.65
N HIS A 246 -3.43 17.05 5.69
CA HIS A 246 -4.01 17.46 4.43
C HIS A 246 -5.50 17.78 4.53
N LYS A 247 -6.25 17.01 5.33
CA LYS A 247 -7.70 17.17 5.55
C LYS A 247 -8.05 18.14 6.69
N GLU A 248 -7.05 18.71 7.35
CA GLU A 248 -7.21 19.64 8.49
C GLU A 248 -8.29 20.69 8.22
N ASP A 249 -8.25 21.35 7.06
CA ASP A 249 -9.19 22.41 6.69
C ASP A 249 -10.66 21.95 6.68
N LYS A 250 -10.91 20.64 6.48
CA LYS A 250 -12.25 20.03 6.49
C LYS A 250 -12.65 19.47 7.87
N TRP A 251 -11.68 19.14 8.70
CA TRP A 251 -11.91 18.39 9.96
C TRP A 251 -11.63 19.20 11.21
N LEU A 252 -11.09 20.42 11.08
CA LEU A 252 -10.73 21.29 12.20
C LEU A 252 -11.91 21.53 13.14
N ASP A 253 -13.11 21.70 12.58
CA ASP A 253 -14.34 21.95 13.34
C ASP A 253 -15.02 20.66 13.83
N SER A 254 -14.52 19.48 13.43
CA SER A 254 -15.10 18.22 13.88
C SER A 254 -14.67 17.91 15.31
N PRO A 255 -15.61 17.79 16.27
CA PRO A 255 -15.28 17.42 17.65
C PRO A 255 -14.66 16.01 17.71
N VAL A 256 -14.99 15.14 16.74
CA VAL A 256 -14.44 13.79 16.62
C VAL A 256 -12.95 13.84 16.30
N PHE A 257 -12.53 14.73 15.40
CA PHE A 257 -11.11 14.88 15.05
C PHE A 257 -10.27 15.26 16.27
N GLY A 258 -10.75 16.18 17.11
CA GLY A 258 -10.07 16.58 18.35
C GLY A 258 -9.79 15.43 19.32
N THR A 259 -10.60 14.37 19.32
CA THR A 259 -10.41 13.22 20.22
C THR A 259 -9.10 12.47 19.95
N ILE A 260 -8.55 12.53 18.73
CA ILE A 260 -7.31 11.84 18.39
C ILE A 260 -6.12 12.32 19.24
N TYR A 261 -6.07 13.61 19.57
CA TYR A 261 -4.99 14.19 20.38
C TYR A 261 -5.04 13.70 21.83
N THR A 262 -6.23 13.37 22.33
CA THR A 262 -6.41 12.82 23.68
C THR A 262 -6.15 11.32 23.74
N ARG A 263 -6.52 10.60 22.67
CA ARG A 263 -6.47 9.14 22.63
C ARG A 263 -5.17 8.58 22.07
N ALA A 264 -4.42 9.35 21.28
CA ALA A 264 -3.17 8.95 20.65
C ALA A 264 -2.12 10.07 20.83
N LEU A 265 -1.46 10.12 21.99
CA LEU A 265 -0.58 11.23 22.36
C LEU A 265 0.57 11.50 21.37
N SER A 266 1.08 10.44 20.72
CA SER A 266 2.16 10.55 19.73
C SER A 266 1.68 11.04 18.35
N PHE A 267 0.36 11.11 18.12
CA PHE A 267 -0.21 11.64 16.88
C PHE A 267 0.14 13.11 16.68
N GLY A 268 0.02 13.93 17.72
CA GLY A 268 0.20 15.39 17.60
C GLY A 268 1.57 15.77 17.03
N ALA A 269 2.64 15.12 17.50
CA ALA A 269 3.99 15.37 16.99
C ALA A 269 4.11 15.03 15.49
N ALA A 270 3.65 13.84 15.09
CA ALA A 270 3.69 13.41 13.69
C ALA A 270 2.81 14.29 12.78
N PHE A 271 1.64 14.71 13.27
CA PHE A 271 0.73 15.60 12.58
C PHE A 271 1.36 16.97 12.33
N HIS A 272 1.93 17.61 13.36
CA HIS A 272 2.55 18.92 13.21
C HIS A 272 3.80 18.86 12.32
N GLU A 273 4.59 17.78 12.41
CA GLU A 273 5.71 17.55 11.48
C GLU A 273 5.22 17.48 10.02
N ALA A 274 4.18 16.69 9.75
CA ALA A 274 3.63 16.56 8.40
C ALA A 274 2.98 17.85 7.91
N LYS A 275 2.28 18.58 8.78
CA LYS A 275 1.71 19.91 8.49
C LYS A 275 2.79 20.91 8.10
N GLY A 276 3.90 20.98 8.84
CA GLY A 276 5.04 21.84 8.51
C GLY A 276 5.61 21.54 7.12
N LYS A 277 5.78 20.25 6.77
CA LYS A 277 6.23 19.85 5.43
C LYS A 277 5.24 20.23 4.34
N ARG A 278 3.92 20.03 4.55
CA ARG A 278 2.87 20.47 3.61
C ARG A 278 2.97 21.97 3.34
N GLN A 279 3.06 22.78 4.39
CA GLN A 279 3.15 24.24 4.28
C GLN A 279 4.41 24.69 3.54
N ALA A 280 5.56 24.08 3.82
CA ALA A 280 6.82 24.37 3.13
C ALA A 280 6.74 24.06 1.62
N ILE A 281 6.13 22.93 1.24
CA ILE A 281 5.93 22.55 -0.16
C ILE A 281 5.02 23.54 -0.88
N VAL A 282 3.88 23.90 -0.26
CA VAL A 282 2.93 24.86 -0.84
C VAL A 282 3.57 26.24 -1.01
N ALA A 283 4.32 26.71 0.00
CA ALA A 283 5.04 27.98 -0.07
C ALA A 283 6.08 27.98 -1.18
N SER A 284 6.87 26.90 -1.31
CA SER A 284 7.86 26.74 -2.38
C SER A 284 7.23 26.78 -3.77
N LYS A 285 6.10 26.10 -3.98
CA LYS A 285 5.38 26.11 -5.27
C LYS A 285 4.80 27.49 -5.59
N ARG A 286 4.25 28.18 -4.60
CA ARG A 286 3.75 29.56 -4.77
C ARG A 286 4.88 30.51 -5.14
N ALA A 287 6.06 30.38 -4.53
CA ALA A 287 7.25 31.16 -4.88
C ALA A 287 7.69 30.89 -6.33
N GLN A 288 7.82 29.63 -6.73
CA GLN A 288 8.17 29.26 -8.11
C GLN A 288 7.16 29.77 -9.14
N LYS A 289 5.86 29.72 -8.84
CA LYS A 289 4.82 30.26 -9.73
C LYS A 289 4.94 31.79 -9.89
N ARG A 290 5.25 32.51 -8.81
CA ARG A 290 5.50 33.97 -8.84
C ARG A 290 6.75 34.33 -9.64
N GLU A 291 7.84 33.61 -9.45
CA GLU A 291 9.08 33.80 -10.22
C GLU A 291 8.86 33.56 -11.71
N ARG A 292 8.16 32.49 -12.09
CA ARG A 292 7.81 32.22 -13.50
C ARG A 292 6.94 33.31 -14.11
N ARG A 293 5.98 33.86 -13.36
CA ARG A 293 5.15 34.99 -13.80
C ARG A 293 5.98 36.26 -13.97
N ALA A 294 6.88 36.56 -13.03
CA ALA A 294 7.77 37.70 -13.12
C ALA A 294 8.72 37.59 -14.33
N GLN A 295 9.29 36.41 -14.60
CA GLN A 295 10.10 36.14 -15.78
C GLN A 295 9.30 36.30 -17.08
N ARG A 296 8.08 35.75 -17.14
CA ARG A 296 7.20 35.89 -18.32
C ARG A 296 6.88 37.37 -18.60
N ASN A 297 6.62 38.16 -17.56
CA ASN A 297 6.34 39.59 -17.70
C ASN A 297 7.59 40.41 -18.09
N GLN A 298 8.80 39.97 -17.71
CA GLN A 298 10.06 40.60 -18.17
C GLN A 298 10.43 40.21 -19.60
N THR A 299 9.96 39.05 -20.08
CA THR A 299 10.17 38.62 -21.47
C THR A 299 9.10 39.20 -22.41
N ALA A 300 7.97 39.66 -21.86
CA ALA A 300 6.86 40.28 -22.58
C ALA A 300 6.92 41.82 -22.44
N GLN A 301 7.89 42.46 -23.10
CA GLN A 301 7.87 43.90 -23.42
C GLN A 301 8.71 44.17 -24.68
N PRO A 302 8.39 45.19 -25.49
CA PRO A 302 7.60 45.04 -26.70
C PRO A 302 8.45 45.19 -27.97
N GLU A 303 8.23 44.34 -28.97
CA GLU A 303 8.54 44.67 -30.36
C GLU A 303 7.23 44.99 -31.10
N SER A 304 7.08 46.29 -31.38
CA SER A 304 6.31 46.93 -32.44
C SER A 304 4.82 46.60 -32.64
N GLU A 305 4.03 47.67 -32.55
CA GLU A 305 2.86 47.93 -33.39
C GLU A 305 3.05 47.38 -34.82
N SER A 306 2.33 46.32 -35.17
CA SER A 306 1.83 46.12 -36.53
C SER A 306 0.54 45.32 -36.46
N GLU A 307 -0.42 45.78 -37.25
CA GLU A 307 -1.85 45.53 -37.18
C GLU A 307 -2.27 44.06 -37.40
N THR A 308 -3.38 43.72 -36.75
CA THR A 308 -4.42 42.74 -37.16
C THR A 308 -4.01 41.27 -37.34
N ASN A 309 -4.44 40.43 -36.40
CA ASN A 309 -5.54 39.51 -36.70
C ASN A 309 -6.21 39.00 -35.43
N GLU A 310 -7.53 39.10 -35.44
CA GLU A 310 -8.44 38.46 -34.49
C GLU A 310 -8.25 36.93 -34.54
N GLU A 311 -8.07 36.30 -33.40
CA GLU A 311 -8.78 35.05 -33.10
C GLU A 311 -8.79 34.83 -31.57
N SER A 312 -10.01 34.69 -31.08
CA SER A 312 -10.45 34.61 -29.69
C SER A 312 -10.03 33.30 -29.02
N GLU A 313 -9.30 33.37 -27.91
CA GLU A 313 -9.35 32.34 -26.86
C GLU A 313 -10.26 32.83 -25.73
N ILE A 314 -11.35 32.09 -25.56
CA ILE A 314 -12.37 32.27 -24.54
C ILE A 314 -11.81 31.77 -23.21
N ASP A 315 -11.58 32.69 -22.28
CA ASP A 315 -11.41 32.40 -20.86
C ASP A 315 -12.81 32.19 -20.25
N GLU A 316 -13.16 30.93 -19.95
CA GLU A 316 -14.26 30.59 -19.04
C GLU A 316 -13.72 30.45 -17.61
N GLU A 317 -13.55 31.59 -16.92
CA GLU A 317 -13.75 31.66 -15.48
C GLU A 317 -15.01 32.50 -15.26
N SER A 318 -16.16 31.84 -15.14
CA SER A 318 -17.37 32.48 -14.62
C SER A 318 -17.60 32.05 -13.17
N GLU A 319 -17.63 33.09 -12.34
CA GLU A 319 -18.16 33.16 -11.00
C GLU A 319 -19.55 32.50 -10.92
N ILE A 320 -19.79 31.74 -9.85
CA ILE A 320 -21.14 31.55 -9.33
C ILE A 320 -21.08 31.81 -7.83
N ASP A 321 -21.20 33.09 -7.49
CA ASP A 321 -21.92 33.53 -6.29
C ASP A 321 -23.40 33.58 -6.67
N GLY A 322 -24.24 32.98 -5.82
CA GLY A 322 -25.68 32.92 -6.01
C GLY A 322 -26.38 32.82 -4.67
N GLU A 323 -26.39 33.95 -3.95
CA GLU A 323 -27.42 34.24 -2.96
C GLU A 323 -28.80 34.24 -3.64
N SER A 324 -29.77 33.54 -3.06
CA SER A 324 -31.18 33.91 -3.19
C SER A 324 -31.91 33.51 -1.91
N GLU A 325 -32.11 34.50 -1.04
CA GLU A 325 -33.30 34.59 -0.21
C GLU A 325 -34.51 34.79 -1.14
N THR A 326 -35.60 34.05 -0.90
CA THR A 326 -36.97 34.56 -1.04
C THR A 326 -37.90 33.77 -0.13
N ASP A 327 -38.62 34.52 0.70
CA ASP A 327 -39.80 34.12 1.47
C ASP A 327 -41.06 34.00 0.59
N GLU A 328 -42.13 33.44 1.19
CA GLU A 328 -43.55 33.34 0.76
C GLU A 328 -43.87 32.16 -0.18
N GLU A 329 -44.76 31.20 0.10
CA GLU A 329 -45.99 31.10 0.93
C GLU A 329 -46.02 29.88 1.88
#